data_AF-A0A416AG34-F1
#
_entry.id   AF-A0A416AG34-F1
#
_cell.length_a   1.000
_cell.length_b   1.000
_cell.length_c   1.000
_cell.angle_alpha   90.00
_cell.angle_beta   90.00
_cell.angle_gamma   90.00
#
_symmetry.space_group_name_H-M   'P 1'
#
loop_
_entity.id
_entity.type
_entity.pdbx_description
1 polymer ?
#
loop_
_entity_poly.entity_id
_entity_poly.type
_entity_poly.pdbx_seq_one_letter_code
_entity_poly.pdbx_strand_id
1 'polypeptide(L)'
;MRWILELIEKVPSFKAYEAHISTIENNVETNPALCIETSKSFIEGICKTILTNQGQALNDDTQFQVLVKQTLEQLITQSGTDLAELPELGRRIASVAQKIAEIRNNAGFATHGLDIAHPCIDKVLSLFIYKITDVIGGFIMYFYINHVRNGDTRVLYKDCESFNNWFDDENPLEIGGVIISASEALYNLDYQAYKANYADFIDFELNKE
;
A
#
# COMPACT_ATOMS: atom_id res chain seq x y z
N MET A 1 5.71 -5.38 13.01
CA MET A 1 5.60 -4.34 11.96
C MET A 1 4.56 -3.32 12.41
N ARG A 2 4.88 -2.61 13.50
CA ARG A 2 3.87 -1.83 14.23
C ARG A 2 3.43 -0.61 13.43
N TRP A 3 4.37 0.05 12.75
CA TRP A 3 4.07 1.25 11.99
C TRP A 3 3.11 0.96 10.84
N ILE A 4 3.32 -0.13 10.11
CA ILE A 4 2.42 -0.55 9.03
C ILE A 4 1.02 -0.88 9.57
N LEU A 5 0.92 -1.64 10.67
CA LEU A 5 -0.38 -2.01 11.24
C LEU A 5 -1.20 -0.77 11.65
N GLU A 6 -0.56 0.22 12.29
CA GLU A 6 -1.20 1.49 12.65
C GLU A 6 -1.71 2.28 11.42
N LEU A 7 -1.08 2.12 10.25
CA LEU A 7 -1.51 2.76 9.01
C LEU A 7 -2.61 1.97 8.29
N ILE A 8 -2.59 0.63 8.36
CA ILE A 8 -3.64 -0.23 7.80
C ILE A 8 -4.99 0.04 8.47
N GLU A 9 -5.00 0.30 9.77
CA GLU A 9 -6.22 0.67 10.50
C GLU A 9 -6.89 1.93 9.91
N LYS A 10 -6.10 2.86 9.38
CA LYS A 10 -6.59 4.10 8.76
C LYS A 10 -7.02 3.93 7.30
N VAL A 11 -6.60 2.85 6.65
CA VAL A 11 -6.90 2.57 5.24
C VAL A 11 -7.39 1.13 5.11
N PRO A 12 -8.69 0.88 5.34
CA PRO A 12 -9.30 -0.45 5.28
C PRO A 12 -8.96 -1.24 4.02
N SER A 13 -8.66 -0.56 2.91
CA SER A 13 -8.28 -1.20 1.67
C SER A 13 -6.99 -2.00 1.73
N PHE A 14 -6.07 -1.62 2.62
CA PHE A 14 -4.79 -2.27 2.82
C PHE A 14 -4.86 -3.45 3.81
N LYS A 15 -6.03 -3.73 4.44
CA LYS A 15 -6.21 -4.89 5.33
C LYS A 15 -5.88 -6.23 4.67
N ALA A 16 -5.99 -6.33 3.34
CA ALA A 16 -5.59 -7.51 2.59
C ALA A 16 -4.11 -7.90 2.81
N TYR A 17 -3.27 -6.95 3.27
CA TYR A 17 -1.87 -7.18 3.57
C TYR A 17 -1.57 -7.65 5.00
N GLU A 18 -2.55 -7.72 5.91
CA GLU A 18 -2.34 -8.23 7.27
C GLU A 18 -1.84 -9.68 7.30
N ALA A 19 -2.29 -10.49 6.34
CA ALA A 19 -1.81 -11.85 6.17
C ALA A 19 -0.32 -11.91 5.80
N HIS A 20 0.16 -10.94 4.99
CA HIS A 20 1.58 -10.83 4.67
C HIS A 20 2.37 -10.44 5.91
N ILE A 21 1.91 -9.44 6.68
CA ILE A 21 2.56 -8.99 7.92
C ILE A 21 2.68 -10.14 8.92
N SER A 22 1.58 -10.86 9.15
CA SER A 22 1.54 -12.02 10.05
C SER A 22 2.52 -13.11 9.59
N THR A 23 2.60 -13.35 8.28
CA THR A 23 3.52 -14.32 7.70
C THR A 23 4.98 -13.89 7.91
N ILE A 24 5.30 -12.62 7.69
CA ILE A 24 6.66 -12.09 7.92
C ILE A 24 7.04 -12.28 9.40
N GLU A 25 6.21 -11.80 10.32
CA GLU A 25 6.49 -11.83 11.77
C GLU A 25 6.69 -13.25 12.32
N ASN A 26 5.84 -14.19 11.90
CA ASN A 26 5.91 -15.58 12.35
C ASN A 26 7.11 -16.36 11.77
N ASN A 27 7.71 -15.85 10.70
CA ASN A 27 8.77 -16.55 9.96
C ASN A 27 10.16 -15.90 10.08
N VAL A 28 10.31 -14.77 10.77
CA VAL A 28 11.60 -14.06 10.92
C VAL A 28 12.71 -15.01 11.38
N GLU A 29 12.44 -15.83 12.41
CA GLU A 29 13.43 -16.74 12.99
C GLU A 29 13.29 -18.21 12.55
N THR A 30 12.08 -18.61 12.14
CA THR A 30 11.71 -20.02 11.86
C THR A 30 11.87 -20.36 10.38
N ASN A 31 11.58 -19.42 9.48
CA ASN A 31 11.76 -19.56 8.04
C ASN A 31 12.22 -18.24 7.40
N PRO A 32 13.52 -17.90 7.55
CA PRO A 32 14.13 -16.70 6.97
C PRO A 32 13.85 -16.48 5.47
N ALA A 33 13.79 -17.55 4.69
CA ALA A 33 13.49 -17.48 3.25
C ALA A 33 12.07 -16.98 2.99
N LEU A 34 11.07 -17.56 3.68
CA LEU A 34 9.68 -17.12 3.58
C LEU A 34 9.48 -15.70 4.11
N CYS A 35 10.19 -15.31 5.16
CA CYS A 35 10.19 -13.93 5.66
C CYS A 35 10.60 -12.94 4.57
N ILE A 36 11.74 -13.18 3.90
CA ILE A 36 12.26 -12.30 2.85
C ILE A 36 11.37 -12.29 1.61
N GLU A 37 10.86 -13.46 1.20
CA GLU A 37 9.94 -13.57 0.07
C GLU A 37 8.65 -12.77 0.33
N THR A 38 8.06 -12.94 1.51
CA THR A 38 6.83 -12.23 1.88
C THR A 38 7.07 -10.73 2.05
N SER A 39 8.22 -10.33 2.59
CA SER A 39 8.64 -8.92 2.66
C SER A 39 8.66 -8.24 1.28
N LYS A 40 9.24 -8.91 0.27
CA LYS A 40 9.23 -8.43 -1.11
C LYS A 40 7.80 -8.32 -1.64
N SER A 41 7.02 -9.39 -1.55
CA SER A 41 5.64 -9.43 -2.05
C SER A 41 4.75 -8.37 -1.40
N PHE A 42 4.94 -8.11 -0.11
CA PHE A 42 4.24 -7.05 0.62
C PHE A 42 4.56 -5.65 0.05
N ILE A 43 5.86 -5.31 -0.09
CA ILE A 43 6.25 -3.99 -0.62
C ILE A 43 5.81 -3.84 -2.09
N GLU A 44 5.91 -4.90 -2.90
CA GLU A 44 5.38 -4.90 -4.27
C GLU A 44 3.88 -4.65 -4.30
N GLY A 45 3.13 -5.33 -3.44
CA GLY A 45 1.69 -5.19 -3.31
C GLY A 45 1.30 -3.74 -3.03
N ILE A 46 1.85 -3.13 -1.97
CA ILE A 46 1.52 -1.73 -1.63
C ILE A 46 1.87 -0.77 -2.77
N CYS A 47 3.02 -0.94 -3.43
CA CYS A 47 3.43 -0.10 -4.56
C CYS A 47 2.45 -0.24 -5.73
N LYS A 48 2.08 -1.47 -6.09
CA LYS A 48 1.10 -1.72 -7.15
C LYS A 48 -0.26 -1.12 -6.81
N THR A 49 -0.73 -1.28 -5.56
CA THR A 49 -2.00 -0.69 -5.11
C THR A 49 -1.96 0.83 -5.21
N ILE A 50 -0.90 1.49 -4.72
CA ILE A 50 -0.77 2.94 -4.75
C ILE A 50 -0.73 3.48 -6.19
N LEU A 51 0.12 2.90 -7.04
CA LEU A 51 0.24 3.32 -8.43
C LEU A 51 -1.08 3.12 -9.21
N THR A 52 -1.75 1.98 -8.99
CA THR A 52 -3.09 1.72 -9.56
C THR A 52 -4.11 2.74 -9.07
N ASN A 53 -4.10 3.06 -7.77
CA ASN A 53 -4.97 4.08 -7.21
C ASN A 53 -4.67 5.47 -7.79
N GLN A 54 -3.46 5.73 -8.24
CA GLN A 54 -3.10 6.98 -8.91
C GLN A 54 -3.30 6.92 -10.45
N GLY A 55 -4.01 5.90 -10.96
CA GLY A 55 -4.35 5.79 -12.38
C GLY A 55 -3.21 5.35 -13.29
N GLN A 56 -2.10 4.86 -12.75
CA GLN A 56 -0.98 4.37 -13.55
C GLN A 56 -1.28 2.99 -14.13
N ALA A 57 -0.97 2.80 -15.42
CA ALA A 57 -0.95 1.49 -16.04
C ALA A 57 0.30 0.73 -15.58
N LEU A 58 0.08 -0.40 -14.90
CA LEU A 58 1.17 -1.27 -14.45
C LEU A 58 1.46 -2.35 -15.49
N ASN A 59 2.74 -2.62 -15.70
CA ASN A 59 3.20 -3.83 -16.37
C ASN A 59 3.52 -4.88 -15.31
N ASP A 60 2.96 -6.07 -15.42
CA ASP A 60 3.20 -7.16 -14.46
C ASP A 60 4.67 -7.61 -14.42
N ASP A 61 5.43 -7.39 -15.50
CA ASP A 61 6.87 -7.68 -15.59
C ASP A 61 7.75 -6.58 -15.00
N THR A 62 7.17 -5.54 -14.40
CA THR A 62 7.94 -4.44 -13.80
C THR A 62 8.77 -4.96 -12.63
N GLN A 63 10.08 -4.70 -12.67
CA GLN A 63 11.01 -5.10 -11.64
C GLN A 63 10.69 -4.43 -10.30
N PHE A 64 10.91 -5.14 -9.18
CA PHE A 64 10.64 -4.66 -7.83
C PHE A 64 11.24 -3.28 -7.52
N GLN A 65 12.51 -3.08 -7.84
CA GLN A 65 13.20 -1.79 -7.68
C GLN A 65 12.49 -0.67 -8.44
N VAL A 66 12.06 -0.95 -9.68
CA VAL A 66 11.41 0.03 -10.54
C VAL A 66 10.06 0.42 -9.95
N LEU A 67 9.28 -0.54 -9.44
CA LEU A 67 8.01 -0.28 -8.75
C LEU A 67 8.20 0.63 -7.53
N VAL A 68 9.17 0.32 -6.66
CA VAL A 68 9.46 1.12 -5.45
C VAL A 68 9.89 2.53 -5.84
N LYS A 69 10.79 2.66 -6.82
CA LYS A 69 11.27 3.95 -7.32
C LYS A 69 10.11 4.80 -7.86
N GLN A 70 9.32 4.25 -8.78
CA GLN A 70 8.19 4.94 -9.40
C GLN A 70 7.16 5.39 -8.37
N THR A 71 6.85 4.53 -7.41
CA THR A 71 5.91 4.86 -6.33
C THR A 71 6.40 6.08 -5.55
N LEU A 72 7.66 6.07 -5.09
CA LEU A 72 8.23 7.17 -4.31
C LEU A 72 8.33 8.47 -5.12
N GLU A 73 8.80 8.40 -6.37
CA GLU A 73 8.87 9.57 -7.25
C GLU A 73 7.48 10.20 -7.44
N GLN A 74 6.46 9.39 -7.72
CA GLN A 74 5.11 9.86 -7.91
C GLN A 74 4.52 10.47 -6.64
N LEU A 75 4.70 9.81 -5.49
CA LEU A 75 4.27 10.33 -4.20
C LEU A 75 4.90 11.70 -3.92
N ILE A 76 6.23 11.81 -4.05
CA ILE A 76 6.96 13.06 -3.80
C ILE A 76 6.46 14.17 -4.74
N THR A 77 6.31 13.90 -6.04
CA THR A 77 5.78 14.87 -7.00
C THR A 77 4.36 15.33 -6.64
N GLN A 78 3.48 14.42 -6.22
CA GLN A 78 2.10 14.76 -5.87
C GLN A 78 1.95 15.53 -4.55
N SER A 79 2.93 15.44 -3.65
CA SER A 79 2.88 16.15 -2.36
C SER A 79 2.84 17.68 -2.49
N GLY A 80 3.30 18.23 -3.63
CA GLY A 80 3.40 19.66 -3.87
C GLY A 80 4.30 20.42 -2.87
N THR A 81 5.04 19.70 -2.03
CA THR A 81 5.90 20.25 -0.97
C THR A 81 7.35 20.19 -1.43
N ASP A 82 8.15 21.21 -1.10
CA ASP A 82 9.59 21.15 -1.34
C ASP A 82 10.24 20.14 -0.39
N LEU A 83 10.54 18.96 -0.93
CA LEU A 83 11.11 17.82 -0.21
C LEU A 83 12.46 17.43 -0.83
N ALA A 84 13.35 18.40 -1.02
CA ALA A 84 14.60 18.29 -1.79
C ALA A 84 15.46 17.03 -1.51
N GLU A 85 15.48 16.52 -0.27
CA GLU A 85 16.28 15.35 0.13
C GLU A 85 15.59 14.00 -0.17
N LEU A 86 14.26 13.98 -0.28
CA LEU A 86 13.51 12.74 -0.46
C LEU A 86 13.74 12.06 -1.82
N PRO A 87 13.93 12.75 -2.96
CA PRO A 87 14.23 12.10 -4.22
C PRO A 87 15.52 11.27 -4.19
N GLU A 88 16.59 11.77 -3.57
CA GLU A 88 17.84 11.02 -3.41
C GLU A 88 17.64 9.83 -2.45
N LEU A 89 16.95 10.04 -1.34
CA LEU A 89 16.64 8.97 -0.40
C LEU A 89 15.77 7.89 -1.05
N GLY A 90 14.78 8.27 -1.85
CA GLY A 90 13.91 7.35 -2.59
C GLY A 90 14.69 6.49 -3.59
N ARG A 91 15.68 7.07 -4.29
CA ARG A 91 16.60 6.30 -5.13
C ARG A 91 17.41 5.27 -4.32
N ARG A 92 17.86 5.61 -3.12
CA ARG A 92 18.58 4.68 -2.23
C ARG A 92 17.66 3.59 -1.69
N ILE A 93 16.42 3.91 -1.34
CA ILE A 93 15.39 2.94 -0.95
C ILE A 93 15.14 1.94 -2.09
N ALA A 94 15.05 2.40 -3.34
CA ALA A 94 14.93 1.52 -4.50
C ALA A 94 16.14 0.59 -4.65
N SER A 95 17.37 1.07 -4.41
CA SER A 95 18.56 0.21 -4.39
C SER A 95 18.51 -0.84 -3.27
N VAL A 96 17.96 -0.50 -2.10
CA VAL A 96 17.72 -1.48 -1.02
C VAL A 96 16.69 -2.54 -1.47
N ALA A 97 15.60 -2.13 -2.12
CA ALA A 97 14.61 -3.04 -2.69
C ALA A 97 15.25 -4.00 -3.72
N GLN A 98 16.11 -3.49 -4.60
CA GLN A 98 16.90 -4.32 -5.52
C GLN A 98 17.71 -5.38 -4.76
N LYS A 99 18.42 -4.97 -3.69
CA LYS A 99 19.23 -5.89 -2.89
C LYS A 99 18.38 -6.98 -2.23
N ILE A 100 17.19 -6.65 -1.73
CA ILE A 100 16.24 -7.62 -1.18
C ILE A 100 15.82 -8.64 -2.25
N ALA A 101 15.52 -8.20 -3.47
CA ALA A 101 15.19 -9.11 -4.57
C ALA A 101 16.35 -10.04 -4.95
N GLU A 102 17.58 -9.53 -4.99
CA GLU A 102 18.78 -10.35 -5.24
C GLU A 102 19.00 -11.40 -4.15
N ILE A 103 18.87 -11.02 -2.88
CA ILE A 103 18.97 -11.95 -1.75
C ILE A 103 17.91 -13.04 -1.88
N ARG A 104 16.67 -12.68 -2.19
CA ARG A 104 15.58 -13.64 -2.43
C ARG A 104 15.91 -14.58 -3.57
N ASN A 105 16.38 -14.07 -4.71
CA ASN A 105 16.69 -14.89 -5.88
C ASN A 105 17.80 -15.90 -5.59
N ASN A 106 18.81 -15.50 -4.81
CA ASN A 106 19.95 -16.36 -4.45
C ASN A 106 19.61 -17.43 -3.40
N ALA A 107 18.48 -17.27 -2.70
CA ALA A 107 18.10 -18.13 -1.58
C ALA A 107 16.71 -18.77 -1.72
N GLY A 108 15.98 -18.47 -2.79
CA GLY A 108 14.60 -18.93 -3.00
C GLY A 108 14.52 -20.40 -3.45
N PHE A 109 13.45 -21.06 -3.03
CA PHE A 109 13.09 -22.46 -3.26
C PHE A 109 13.06 -22.93 -4.74
N ALA A 110 13.15 -22.00 -5.71
CA ALA A 110 12.90 -22.24 -7.13
C ALA A 110 14.15 -22.14 -8.01
N THR A 111 15.32 -22.50 -7.49
CA THR A 111 16.46 -22.78 -8.38
C THR A 111 16.40 -24.24 -8.75
N HIS A 112 15.82 -24.54 -9.91
CA HIS A 112 15.83 -25.89 -10.47
C HIS A 112 17.28 -26.39 -10.61
N GLY A 113 17.72 -27.25 -9.68
CA GLY A 113 18.97 -27.98 -9.78
C GLY A 113 20.11 -27.55 -8.86
N LEU A 114 19.85 -27.24 -7.59
CA LEU A 114 20.93 -26.98 -6.64
C LEU A 114 20.96 -27.98 -5.47
N ASP A 115 22.20 -28.34 -5.14
CA ASP A 115 22.67 -29.39 -4.24
C ASP A 115 22.31 -29.12 -2.76
N ILE A 116 22.41 -30.13 -1.90
CA ILE A 116 22.06 -30.13 -0.45
C ILE A 116 22.78 -29.02 0.35
N ALA A 117 23.82 -28.40 -0.22
CA ALA A 117 24.65 -27.35 0.37
C ALA A 117 24.16 -25.91 0.13
N HIS A 118 22.86 -25.69 -0.08
CA HIS A 118 22.32 -24.34 -0.25
C HIS A 118 22.63 -23.43 0.96
N PRO A 119 23.10 -22.18 0.75
CA PRO A 119 23.29 -21.24 1.83
C PRO A 119 21.93 -20.91 2.46
N CYS A 120 21.73 -21.38 3.69
CA CYS A 120 20.58 -20.98 4.49
C CYS A 120 20.66 -19.46 4.72
N ILE A 121 19.54 -18.76 4.50
CA ILE A 121 19.45 -17.34 4.85
C ILE A 121 19.63 -17.22 6.35
N ASP A 122 20.61 -16.42 6.74
CA ASP A 122 20.89 -16.17 8.14
C ASP A 122 19.75 -15.41 8.83
N LYS A 123 19.47 -15.75 10.09
CA LYS A 123 18.40 -15.13 10.88
C LYS A 123 18.66 -13.64 11.11
N VAL A 124 19.92 -13.22 11.21
CA VAL A 124 20.27 -11.80 11.36
C VAL A 124 19.85 -11.02 10.10
N LEU A 125 20.07 -11.60 8.92
CA LEU A 125 19.67 -11.00 7.66
C LEU A 125 18.14 -10.91 7.53
N SER A 126 17.42 -11.97 7.93
CA SER A 126 15.95 -11.99 7.99
C SER A 126 15.41 -10.91 8.92
N LEU A 127 15.94 -10.82 10.14
CA LEU A 127 15.56 -9.78 11.11
C LEU A 127 15.81 -8.37 10.56
N PHE A 128 16.93 -8.17 9.87
CA PHE A 128 17.24 -6.87 9.27
C PHE A 128 16.27 -6.51 8.14
N ILE A 129 15.96 -7.46 7.25
CA ILE A 129 14.99 -7.24 6.16
C ILE A 129 13.59 -7.02 6.71
N TYR A 130 13.18 -7.75 7.74
CA TYR A 130 11.94 -7.51 8.47
C TYR A 130 11.83 -6.05 8.95
N LYS A 131 12.88 -5.52 9.60
CA LYS A 131 12.89 -4.12 10.07
C LYS A 131 12.91 -3.11 8.92
N ILE A 132 13.68 -3.38 7.88
CA ILE A 132 13.67 -2.57 6.65
C ILE A 132 12.27 -2.54 6.04
N THR A 133 11.56 -3.68 6.03
CA THR A 133 10.22 -3.79 5.46
C THR A 133 9.22 -2.92 6.23
N ASP A 134 9.28 -2.93 7.58
CA ASP A 134 8.44 -2.07 8.42
C ASP A 134 8.69 -0.58 8.14
N VAL A 135 9.97 -0.19 7.99
CA VAL A 135 10.35 1.20 7.73
C VAL A 135 9.99 1.65 6.31
N ILE A 136 10.34 0.89 5.29
CA ILE A 136 10.07 1.24 3.88
C ILE A 136 8.55 1.22 3.63
N GLY A 137 7.88 0.14 4.03
CA GLY A 137 6.44 0.00 3.85
C GLY A 137 5.67 1.06 4.63
N GLY A 138 6.03 1.27 5.90
CA GLY A 138 5.45 2.31 6.74
C GLY A 138 5.65 3.71 6.16
N PHE A 139 6.85 4.03 5.67
CA PHE A 139 7.12 5.32 5.04
C PHE A 139 6.30 5.54 3.76
N ILE A 140 6.25 4.56 2.86
CA ILE A 140 5.47 4.65 1.62
C ILE A 140 3.98 4.86 1.94
N MET A 141 3.42 4.05 2.84
CA MET A 141 2.02 4.15 3.24
C MET A 141 1.72 5.47 3.95
N TYR A 142 2.57 5.89 4.90
CA TYR A 142 2.43 7.15 5.60
C TYR A 142 2.39 8.32 4.62
N PHE A 143 3.33 8.32 3.66
CA PHE A 143 3.41 9.38 2.68
C PHE A 143 2.17 9.42 1.77
N TYR A 144 1.73 8.24 1.32
CA TYR A 144 0.49 8.11 0.54
C TYR A 144 -0.73 8.66 1.28
N ILE A 145 -0.89 8.30 2.56
CA ILE A 145 -2.05 8.70 3.38
C ILE A 145 -2.07 10.20 3.67
N ASN A 146 -0.90 10.79 3.98
CA ASN A 146 -0.85 12.15 4.53
C ASN A 146 -0.54 13.24 3.49
N HIS A 147 0.02 12.88 2.33
CA HIS A 147 0.51 13.87 1.36
C HIS A 147 -0.11 13.78 -0.03
N VAL A 148 -0.80 12.68 -0.39
CA VAL A 148 -1.49 12.60 -1.68
C VAL A 148 -2.86 13.25 -1.57
N ARG A 149 -3.06 14.37 -2.28
CA ARG A 149 -4.34 15.10 -2.29
C ARG A 149 -5.35 14.41 -3.20
N ASN A 150 -6.57 14.25 -2.69
CA ASN A 150 -7.66 13.38 -3.19
C ASN A 150 -8.28 13.72 -4.56
N GLY A 151 -7.69 14.64 -5.33
CA GLY A 151 -8.28 15.09 -6.60
C GLY A 151 -8.27 14.03 -7.70
N ASP A 152 -7.16 13.31 -7.89
CA ASP A 152 -6.96 12.37 -9.00
C ASP A 152 -6.79 10.91 -8.59
N THR A 153 -6.75 10.62 -7.29
CA THR A 153 -6.72 9.24 -6.80
C THR A 153 -8.08 8.56 -6.97
N ARG A 154 -8.02 7.25 -7.21
CA ARG A 154 -9.14 6.33 -7.14
C ARG A 154 -9.62 6.28 -5.69
N VAL A 155 -10.90 6.57 -5.49
CA VAL A 155 -11.59 6.48 -4.22
C VAL A 155 -12.15 5.07 -4.08
N LEU A 156 -11.77 4.37 -3.01
CA LEU A 156 -12.25 3.03 -2.72
C LEU A 156 -13.37 3.14 -1.70
N TYR A 157 -14.55 2.59 -2.01
CA TYR A 157 -15.74 2.70 -1.16
C TYR A 157 -15.48 2.35 0.31
N LYS A 158 -14.73 1.27 0.54
CA LYS A 158 -14.35 0.77 1.88
C LYS A 158 -13.48 1.72 2.70
N ASP A 159 -12.82 2.69 2.07
CA ASP A 159 -11.96 3.68 2.74
C ASP A 159 -12.73 4.95 3.11
N CYS A 160 -14.03 5.03 2.78
CA CYS A 160 -14.86 6.22 2.91
C CYS A 160 -16.01 6.05 3.91
N GLU A 161 -15.86 5.16 4.91
CA GLU A 161 -16.95 4.80 5.83
C GLU A 161 -17.63 6.02 6.48
N SER A 162 -16.86 7.00 6.96
CA SER A 162 -17.40 8.22 7.55
C SER A 162 -18.27 9.02 6.57
N PHE A 163 -17.83 9.13 5.32
CA PHE A 163 -18.61 9.79 4.27
C PHE A 163 -19.84 8.97 3.89
N ASN A 164 -19.71 7.65 3.72
CA ASN A 164 -20.79 6.77 3.31
C ASN A 164 -21.94 6.83 4.32
N ASN A 165 -21.61 6.70 5.61
CA ASN A 165 -22.61 6.77 6.68
C ASN A 165 -23.30 8.15 6.69
N TRP A 166 -22.53 9.24 6.61
CA TRP A 166 -23.10 10.59 6.53
C TRP A 166 -24.01 10.78 5.30
N PHE A 167 -23.57 10.31 4.13
CA PHE A 167 -24.30 10.46 2.89
C PHE A 167 -25.60 9.65 2.90
N ASP A 168 -25.57 8.42 3.43
CA ASP A 168 -26.74 7.55 3.59
C ASP A 168 -27.76 8.13 4.60
N ASP A 169 -27.28 8.72 5.69
CA ASP A 169 -28.12 9.37 6.69
C ASP A 169 -28.83 10.61 6.13
N GLU A 170 -28.13 11.43 5.35
CA GLU A 170 -28.69 12.62 4.71
C GLU A 170 -29.55 12.30 3.48
N ASN A 171 -29.34 11.14 2.85
CA ASN A 171 -30.02 10.72 1.62
C ASN A 171 -30.66 9.33 1.76
N PRO A 172 -31.66 9.15 2.64
CA PRO A 172 -32.33 7.87 2.80
C PRO A 172 -32.99 7.43 1.49
N LEU A 173 -32.59 6.26 0.99
CA LEU A 173 -33.10 5.69 -0.26
C LEU A 173 -33.94 4.45 0.02
N GLU A 174 -35.25 4.53 -0.26
CA GLU A 174 -36.19 3.42 -0.12
C GLU A 174 -36.75 3.01 -1.49
N ILE A 175 -36.60 1.73 -1.85
CA ILE A 175 -37.17 1.16 -3.07
C ILE A 175 -38.00 -0.06 -2.70
N GLY A 176 -39.32 0.02 -2.95
CA GLY A 176 -40.24 -1.10 -2.73
C GLY A 176 -40.34 -1.55 -1.27
N GLY A 177 -40.16 -0.64 -0.31
CA GLY A 177 -40.18 -0.96 1.13
C GLY A 177 -38.82 -1.38 1.71
N VAL A 178 -37.76 -1.37 0.91
CA VAL A 178 -36.40 -1.74 1.33
C VAL A 178 -35.50 -0.52 1.34
N ILE A 179 -34.83 -0.28 2.46
CA ILE A 179 -33.81 0.76 2.58
C ILE A 179 -32.52 0.23 1.93
N ILE A 180 -31.95 1.03 1.04
CA ILE A 180 -30.73 0.73 0.28
C ILE A 180 -29.70 1.83 0.58
N SER A 181 -28.41 1.49 0.59
CA SER A 181 -27.33 2.47 0.71
C SER A 181 -27.30 3.35 -0.54
N ALA A 182 -27.58 4.64 -0.36
CA ALA A 182 -27.52 5.64 -1.41
C ALA A 182 -26.07 5.89 -1.83
N SER A 183 -25.12 5.89 -0.89
CA SER A 183 -23.69 6.01 -1.18
C SER A 183 -23.18 4.83 -1.99
N GLU A 184 -23.58 3.59 -1.68
CA GLU A 184 -23.19 2.41 -2.46
C GLU A 184 -23.83 2.42 -3.85
N ALA A 185 -25.10 2.81 -3.95
CA ALA A 185 -25.77 2.98 -5.23
C ALA A 185 -25.05 4.03 -6.10
N LEU A 186 -24.70 5.18 -5.52
CA LEU A 186 -23.98 6.25 -6.20
C LEU A 186 -22.59 5.79 -6.63
N TYR A 187 -21.85 5.10 -5.76
CA TYR A 187 -20.52 4.56 -6.09
C TYR A 187 -20.54 3.63 -7.31
N ASN A 188 -21.55 2.77 -7.41
CA ASN A 188 -21.66 1.76 -8.45
C ASN A 188 -22.29 2.29 -9.76
N LEU A 189 -23.22 3.24 -9.67
CA LEU A 189 -23.96 3.76 -10.83
C LEU A 189 -23.32 5.02 -11.43
N ASP A 190 -22.78 5.91 -10.60
CA ASP A 190 -22.09 7.13 -11.02
C ASP A 190 -20.90 7.44 -10.09
N TYR A 191 -19.83 6.71 -10.33
CA TYR A 191 -18.58 6.84 -9.59
C TYR A 191 -18.01 8.28 -9.61
N GLN A 192 -18.22 9.05 -10.69
CA GLN A 192 -17.73 10.43 -10.77
C GLN A 192 -18.54 11.34 -9.84
N ALA A 193 -19.86 11.17 -9.79
CA ALA A 193 -20.71 11.88 -8.85
C ALA A 193 -20.35 11.50 -7.39
N TYR A 194 -20.13 10.21 -7.10
CA TYR A 194 -19.65 9.78 -5.77
C TYR A 194 -18.34 10.48 -5.40
N LYS A 195 -17.35 10.47 -6.31
CA LYS A 195 -16.03 11.07 -6.07
C LYS A 195 -16.13 12.58 -5.81
N ALA A 196 -17.00 13.29 -6.54
CA ALA A 196 -17.24 14.71 -6.34
C ALA A 196 -17.83 14.98 -4.94
N ASN A 197 -18.88 14.26 -4.55
CA ASN A 197 -19.50 14.40 -3.22
C ASN A 197 -18.52 14.06 -2.08
N TYR A 198 -17.69 13.03 -2.28
CA TYR A 198 -16.65 12.68 -1.31
C TYR A 198 -15.61 13.79 -1.15
N ALA A 199 -15.18 14.41 -2.26
CA ALA A 199 -14.24 15.54 -2.21
C ALA A 199 -14.83 16.73 -1.43
N ASP A 200 -16.09 17.08 -1.70
CA ASP A 200 -16.80 18.16 -1.00
C ASP A 200 -16.92 17.87 0.51
N PHE A 201 -17.21 16.63 0.90
CA PHE A 201 -17.26 16.20 2.30
C PHE A 201 -15.92 16.36 3.01
N ILE A 202 -14.82 15.93 2.37
CA ILE A 202 -13.47 16.06 2.93
C ILE A 202 -13.08 17.53 3.09
N ASP A 203 -13.35 18.37 2.09
CA ASP A 203 -13.10 19.81 2.17
C ASP A 203 -13.92 20.45 3.30
N PHE A 204 -15.17 20.02 3.51
CA PHE A 204 -15.98 20.48 4.62
C PHE A 204 -15.41 20.06 5.99
N GLU A 205 -15.01 18.81 6.16
CA GLU A 205 -14.42 18.31 7.42
C GLU A 205 -13.09 19.02 7.75
N LEU A 206 -12.23 19.28 6.75
CA LEU A 206 -10.96 19.98 6.94
C LEU A 206 -11.13 21.45 7.36
N ASN A 207 -12.22 22.09 6.95
CA ASN A 207 -12.51 23.49 7.29
C ASN A 207 -13.24 23.66 8.64
N LYS A 208 -13.50 22.58 9.37
CA LYS A 208 -14.07 22.62 10.73
C LYS A 208 -13.02 22.83 11.83
N GLU A 209 -11.74 22.62 11.53
CA GLU A 209 -10.60 22.91 12.43
C GLU A 209 -10.14 24.37 12.36
#